data_AF-A0A9C8ZIM0-F1
#
_entry.id   AF-A0A9C8ZIM0-F1
#
_cell.length_a   1.000
_cell.length_b   1.000
_cell.length_c   1.000
_cell.angle_alpha   90.00
_cell.angle_beta   90.00
_cell.angle_gamma   90.00
#
_symmetry.space_group_name_H-M   'P 1'
#
loop_
_entity.id
_entity.type
_entity.pdbx_description
1 polymer ?
#
loop_
_entity_poly.entity_id
_entity_poly.type
_entity_poly.pdbx_seq_one_letter_code
_entity_poly.pdbx_strand_id
1 'polypeptide(L)'
;MTLQIHSPAFSDGGEIPPKYTCEGDDVAPPLGWEGVPGNARSLVLIVDDPDAPDPAAPRMTWVHWLLYNLPADSPGLPEGVTAANLPAGVQADNDISLATALARAMVARLGHGQ
;
A
#
# COMPACT_ATOMS: atom_id res chain seq x y z
N MET A 1 6.46 8.80 -18.60
CA MET A 1 6.79 7.54 -17.89
C MET A 1 5.54 7.09 -17.14
N THR A 2 5.38 5.79 -16.97
CA THR A 2 4.26 5.21 -16.21
C THR A 2 4.71 5.01 -14.78
N LEU A 3 3.87 5.39 -13.81
CA LEU A 3 4.14 5.11 -12.39
C LEU A 3 4.01 3.61 -12.14
N GLN A 4 5.01 3.03 -11.47
CA GLN A 4 5.09 1.62 -11.14
C GLN A 4 5.30 1.47 -9.64
N ILE A 5 4.75 0.41 -9.06
CA ILE A 5 5.04 -0.03 -7.69
C ILE A 5 5.65 -1.43 -7.75
N HIS A 6 6.54 -1.76 -6.83
CA HIS A 6 7.16 -3.07 -6.73
C HIS A 6 7.53 -3.39 -5.29
N SER A 7 7.78 -4.67 -5.00
CA SER A 7 8.39 -5.13 -3.76
C SER A 7 9.58 -6.02 -4.08
N PRO A 8 10.71 -5.92 -3.35
CA PRO A 8 11.77 -6.91 -3.44
C PRO A 8 11.38 -8.25 -2.78
N ALA A 9 10.29 -8.29 -2.01
CA ALA A 9 9.86 -9.48 -1.28
C ALA A 9 9.01 -10.46 -2.10
N PHE A 10 8.31 -9.97 -3.13
CA PHE A 10 7.44 -10.77 -4.00
C PHE A 10 7.25 -10.07 -5.36
N SER A 11 6.96 -10.86 -6.39
CA SER A 11 6.61 -10.34 -7.72
C SER A 11 5.13 -9.94 -7.81
N ASP A 12 4.79 -9.08 -8.77
CA ASP A 12 3.38 -8.78 -9.10
C ASP A 12 2.60 -10.07 -9.42
N GLY A 13 1.42 -10.22 -8.80
CA GLY A 13 0.59 -11.43 -8.85
C GLY A 13 1.20 -12.68 -8.19
N GLY A 14 2.38 -12.56 -7.55
CA GLY A 14 3.02 -13.65 -6.81
C GLY A 14 2.45 -13.84 -5.41
N GLU A 15 2.85 -14.92 -4.76
CA GLU A 15 2.50 -15.18 -3.36
C GLU A 15 3.25 -14.22 -2.43
N ILE A 16 2.54 -13.69 -1.43
CA ILE A 16 3.12 -12.88 -0.38
C ILE A 16 3.73 -13.83 0.67
N PRO A 17 5.02 -13.67 1.03
CA PRO A 17 5.65 -14.53 2.04
C PRO A 17 4.92 -14.47 3.39
N PRO A 18 4.78 -15.60 4.11
CA PRO A 18 4.05 -15.67 5.39
C PRO A 18 4.51 -14.64 6.43
N LYS A 19 5.79 -14.23 6.37
CA LYS A 19 6.33 -13.15 7.21
C LYS A 19 5.46 -11.88 7.21
N TYR A 20 4.87 -11.54 6.07
CA TYR A 20 4.05 -10.34 5.89
C TYR A 20 2.55 -10.61 6.05
N THR A 21 2.15 -11.79 6.49
CA THR A 21 0.76 -12.14 6.72
C THR A 21 0.53 -12.39 8.21
N CYS A 22 -0.74 -12.51 8.59
CA CYS A 22 -1.13 -12.87 9.95
C CYS A 22 -0.71 -14.30 10.36
N GLU A 23 -0.20 -15.11 9.43
CA GLU A 23 0.38 -16.43 9.73
C GLU A 23 1.85 -16.37 10.17
N GLY A 24 2.51 -15.22 9.95
CA GLY A 24 3.90 -14.99 10.33
C GLY A 24 4.06 -13.79 11.26
N ASP A 25 4.97 -12.87 10.89
CA ASP A 25 5.37 -11.76 11.76
C ASP A 25 4.42 -10.56 11.67
N ASP A 26 3.47 -10.57 10.73
CA ASP A 26 2.50 -9.51 10.46
C ASP A 26 3.16 -8.12 10.32
N VAL A 27 4.29 -8.09 9.60
CA VAL A 27 5.04 -6.87 9.32
C VAL A 27 4.74 -6.35 7.92
N ALA A 28 4.80 -5.03 7.75
CA ALA A 28 4.66 -4.39 6.45
C ALA A 28 5.74 -4.85 5.44
N PRO A 29 5.39 -5.28 4.21
CA PRO A 29 6.40 -5.57 3.21
C PRO A 29 7.12 -4.31 2.72
N PRO A 30 8.38 -4.41 2.28
CA PRO A 30 9.07 -3.32 1.61
C PRO A 30 8.39 -2.99 0.28
N LEU A 31 8.13 -1.71 0.02
CA LEU A 31 7.55 -1.21 -1.22
C LEU A 31 8.46 -0.15 -1.83
N GLY A 32 8.62 -0.19 -3.16
CA GLY A 32 9.29 0.83 -3.94
C GLY A 32 8.38 1.30 -5.07
N TRP A 33 8.57 2.54 -5.52
CA TRP A 33 7.87 3.04 -6.69
C TRP A 33 8.76 3.91 -7.59
N GLU A 34 8.46 3.88 -8.88
CA GLU A 34 9.24 4.55 -9.92
C GLU A 34 8.32 5.24 -10.92
N GLY A 35 8.85 6.24 -11.63
CA GLY A 35 8.09 6.92 -12.68
C GLY A 35 7.02 7.87 -12.13
N VAL A 36 7.18 8.37 -10.90
CA VAL A 36 6.33 9.43 -10.33
C VAL A 36 6.37 10.65 -11.27
N PRO A 37 5.21 11.18 -11.72
CA PRO A 37 5.18 12.36 -12.56
C PRO A 37 5.83 13.56 -11.84
N GLY A 38 6.69 14.32 -12.54
CA GLY A 38 7.41 15.44 -11.93
C GLY A 38 6.53 16.60 -11.44
N ASN A 39 5.24 16.60 -11.77
CA ASN A 39 4.24 17.54 -11.27
C ASN A 39 3.38 16.99 -10.12
N ALA A 40 3.66 15.76 -9.65
CA ALA A 40 2.99 15.20 -8.48
C ALA A 40 3.37 15.99 -7.23
N ARG A 41 2.36 16.33 -6.41
CA ARG A 41 2.56 17.05 -5.14
C ARG A 41 2.68 16.10 -3.95
N SER A 42 1.96 14.99 -4.04
CA SER A 42 1.96 13.91 -3.05
C SER A 42 1.51 12.61 -3.71
N LEU A 43 1.71 11.52 -2.99
CA LEU A 43 1.23 10.18 -3.34
C LEU A 43 0.20 9.71 -2.31
N VAL A 44 -0.61 8.75 -2.75
CA VAL A 44 -1.57 8.00 -1.93
C VAL A 44 -1.31 6.52 -2.19
N LEU A 45 -1.25 5.73 -1.12
CA LEU A 45 -1.15 4.29 -1.17
C LEU A 45 -2.44 3.68 -0.61
N ILE A 46 -3.09 2.85 -1.42
CA ILE A 46 -4.23 2.04 -1.02
C ILE A 46 -3.85 0.59 -1.25
N VAL A 47 -4.02 -0.22 -0.21
CA VAL A 47 -3.84 -1.67 -0.26
C VAL A 47 -5.18 -2.29 0.16
N ASP A 48 -5.88 -2.90 -0.78
CA ASP A 48 -7.17 -3.54 -0.56
C ASP A 48 -7.14 -5.04 -0.91
N ASP A 49 -8.01 -5.80 -0.24
CA ASP A 49 -8.29 -7.21 -0.51
C ASP A 49 -9.76 -7.35 -0.94
N PRO A 50 -10.04 -7.50 -2.25
CA PRO A 50 -11.39 -7.73 -2.76
C PRO A 50 -11.91 -9.16 -2.54
N ASP A 51 -11.06 -10.05 -2.02
CA ASP A 51 -11.35 -11.46 -1.76
C ASP A 51 -11.54 -11.73 -0.26
N ALA A 52 -11.52 -10.69 0.58
CA ALA A 52 -11.60 -10.82 2.03
C ALA A 52 -12.90 -11.55 2.46
N PRO A 53 -12.80 -12.50 3.41
CA PRO A 53 -13.95 -13.28 3.86
C PRO A 53 -14.88 -12.46 4.76
N ASP A 54 -16.18 -12.48 4.50
CA ASP A 54 -17.22 -11.91 5.37
C ASP A 54 -18.22 -13.01 5.80
N PRO A 55 -18.52 -13.15 7.11
CA PRO A 55 -19.51 -14.11 7.61
C PRO A 55 -20.93 -13.93 7.02
N ALA A 56 -21.27 -12.72 6.60
CA ALA A 56 -22.58 -12.33 6.04
C ALA A 56 -22.57 -12.22 4.51
N ALA A 57 -21.41 -12.11 3.86
CA ALA A 57 -21.28 -12.01 2.41
C ALA A 57 -20.03 -12.78 1.91
N PRO A 58 -20.11 -13.59 0.84
CA PRO A 58 -19.01 -14.48 0.48
C PRO A 58 -17.71 -13.76 0.06
N ARG A 59 -17.75 -12.48 -0.29
CA ARG A 59 -16.59 -11.63 -0.63
C ARG A 59 -16.90 -10.17 -0.27
N MET A 60 -16.02 -9.53 0.49
CA MET A 60 -16.03 -8.08 0.73
C MET A 60 -14.69 -7.47 0.32
N THR A 61 -14.69 -6.17 -0.01
CA THR A 61 -13.43 -5.44 -0.14
C THR A 61 -12.99 -4.92 1.22
N TRP A 62 -11.83 -5.37 1.70
CA TRP A 62 -11.22 -4.87 2.91
C TRP A 62 -10.03 -3.97 2.58
N VAL A 63 -10.00 -2.74 3.10
CA VAL A 63 -8.86 -1.84 2.91
C VAL A 63 -7.88 -2.07 4.05
N HIS A 64 -6.78 -2.76 3.74
CA HIS A 64 -5.69 -3.02 4.66
C HIS A 64 -4.95 -1.74 4.99
N TRP A 65 -4.46 -1.00 3.99
CA TRP A 65 -3.72 0.26 4.19
C TRP A 65 -4.30 1.41 3.37
N LEU A 66 -4.40 2.57 4.01
CA LEU A 66 -4.76 3.84 3.39
C LEU A 66 -3.80 4.90 3.91
N LEU A 67 -2.78 5.22 3.11
CA LEU A 67 -1.81 6.27 3.40
C LEU A 67 -1.99 7.42 2.42
N TYR A 68 -2.00 8.64 2.93
CA TYR A 68 -2.08 9.84 2.10
C TYR A 68 -1.09 10.90 2.57
N ASN A 69 -0.83 11.88 1.69
CA ASN A 69 0.22 12.89 1.84
C ASN A 69 1.65 12.30 1.86
N LEU A 70 1.87 11.17 1.20
CA LEU A 70 3.22 10.66 0.96
C LEU A 70 4.01 11.67 0.11
N PRO A 71 5.26 12.01 0.47
CA PRO A 71 6.08 12.91 -0.35
C PRO A 71 6.24 12.37 -1.78
N ALA A 72 6.11 13.23 -2.79
CA ALA A 72 6.22 12.84 -4.19
C ALA A 72 7.63 12.36 -4.59
N ASP A 73 8.65 12.77 -3.83
CA ASP A 73 10.05 12.36 -3.94
C ASP A 73 10.43 11.18 -3.04
N SER A 74 9.47 10.65 -2.26
CA SER A 74 9.70 9.42 -1.50
C SER A 74 10.00 8.28 -2.46
N PRO A 75 11.00 7.41 -2.19
CA PRO A 75 11.32 6.29 -3.06
C PRO A 75 10.47 5.04 -2.80
N GLY A 76 9.74 5.00 -1.68
CA GLY A 76 9.11 3.79 -1.19
C GLY A 76 8.76 3.80 0.29
N LEU A 77 8.42 2.62 0.81
CA LEU A 77 8.28 2.33 2.23
C LEU A 77 9.23 1.17 2.61
N PRO A 78 9.97 1.29 3.72
CA PRO A 78 10.80 0.20 4.20
C PRO A 78 9.94 -0.94 4.73
N GLU A 79 10.55 -2.13 4.84
CA GLU A 79 9.97 -3.24 5.59
C GLU A 79 9.66 -2.82 7.04
N GLY A 80 8.52 -3.28 7.57
CA GLY A 80 8.13 -3.02 8.95
C GLY A 80 7.80 -1.55 9.24
N VAL A 81 7.45 -0.77 8.21
CA VAL A 81 6.87 0.56 8.41
C VAL A 81 5.58 0.42 9.24
N THR A 82 5.38 1.35 10.16
CA THR A 82 4.24 1.43 11.07
C THR A 82 3.73 2.87 11.10
N ALA A 83 2.53 3.09 11.62
CA ALA A 83 1.97 4.45 11.73
C ALA A 83 2.87 5.38 12.58
N ALA A 84 3.66 4.81 13.49
CA ALA A 84 4.58 5.55 14.35
C ALA A 84 5.87 6.02 13.66
N ASN A 85 6.23 5.44 12.52
CA ASN A 85 7.50 5.73 11.82
C ASN A 85 7.30 6.19 10.37
N LEU A 86 6.08 6.61 10.01
CA LEU A 86 5.80 7.26 8.73
C LEU A 86 6.52 8.62 8.62
N PRO A 87 6.88 9.06 7.40
CA PRO A 87 7.39 10.41 7.19
C PRO A 87 6.45 11.49 7.74
N ALA A 88 7.03 12.61 8.18
CA ALA A 88 6.25 13.70 8.75
C ALA A 88 5.20 14.23 7.74
N GLY A 89 3.95 14.36 8.20
CA GLY A 89 2.83 14.85 7.39
C GLY A 89 2.05 13.74 6.66
N VAL A 90 2.55 12.50 6.65
CA VAL A 90 1.80 11.35 6.15
C VAL A 90 0.73 10.97 7.17
N GLN A 91 -0.46 10.66 6.67
CA GLN A 91 -1.59 10.24 7.48
C GLN A 91 -2.02 8.84 7.09
N ALA A 92 -2.51 8.07 8.06
CA ALA A 92 -3.01 6.72 7.89
C ALA A 92 -4.41 6.61 8.50
N ASP A 93 -5.34 5.94 7.81
CA ASP A 93 -6.74 5.82 8.26
C ASP A 93 -7.18 4.37 8.57
N ASN A 94 -6.21 3.46 8.75
CA ASN A 94 -6.42 2.06 9.12
C ASN A 94 -5.15 1.43 9.73
N ASP A 95 -5.29 0.21 10.24
CA ASP A 95 -4.19 -0.53 10.88
C ASP A 95 -3.17 -0.99 9.83
N ILE A 96 -1.98 -0.38 9.83
CA ILE A 96 -0.89 -0.67 8.88
C ILE A 96 -0.24 -2.04 9.17
N SER A 97 -0.71 -2.80 10.17
CA SER A 97 -0.15 -4.12 10.51
C SER A 97 -0.64 -5.26 9.60
N LEU A 98 -1.90 -5.26 9.17
CA LEU A 98 -2.45 -6.43 8.48
C LEU A 98 -2.15 -6.38 6.97
N ALA A 99 -1.26 -7.23 6.48
CA ALA A 99 -0.99 -7.38 5.03
C ALA A 99 -1.49 -8.74 4.49
N THR A 100 -2.79 -9.03 4.64
CA THR A 100 -3.44 -10.15 3.91
C THR A 100 -3.86 -9.75 2.48
N ALA A 101 -3.45 -8.59 1.98
CA ALA A 101 -3.95 -8.08 0.71
C ALA A 101 -3.22 -8.62 -0.52
N LEU A 102 -3.97 -9.15 -1.48
CA LEU A 102 -3.59 -9.12 -2.90
C LEU A 102 -3.47 -7.66 -3.35
N ALA A 103 -2.34 -7.03 -3.04
CA ALA A 103 -2.12 -5.60 -3.24
C ALA A 103 -2.21 -5.20 -4.73
N ARG A 104 -3.38 -4.75 -5.18
CA ARG A 104 -3.50 -3.93 -6.38
C ARG A 104 -3.31 -2.47 -6.00
N ALA A 105 -2.08 -2.00 -6.01
CA ALA A 105 -1.79 -0.58 -5.78
C ALA A 105 -2.35 0.27 -6.94
N MET A 106 -3.54 0.83 -6.77
CA MET A 106 -4.08 1.84 -7.65
C MET A 106 -3.63 3.22 -7.16
N VAL A 107 -2.72 3.83 -7.92
CA VAL A 107 -2.35 5.24 -7.77
C VAL A 107 -3.58 6.08 -8.04
N ALA A 108 -4.06 6.80 -7.02
CA ALA A 108 -5.08 7.81 -7.20
C ALA A 108 -4.56 8.90 -8.16
N ARG A 109 -5.20 9.04 -9.33
CA ARG A 109 -5.17 10.30 -10.08
C ARG A 109 -5.80 11.37 -9.18
N LEU A 110 -4.98 12.22 -8.57
CA LEU A 110 -5.44 13.51 -8.07
C LEU A 110 -5.74 14.41 -9.28
N GLY A 111 -6.90 14.19 -9.90
CA GLY A 111 -7.50 15.12 -10.83
C GLY A 111 -8.05 16.29 -10.04
N HIS A 112 -7.30 17.39 -9.95
CA HIS A 112 -7.96 18.68 -9.79
C HIS A 112 -8.63 19.01 -11.10
N GLY A 113 -9.96 19.08 -11.06
CA GLY A 113 -10.79 19.52 -12.19
C GLY A 113 -10.32 20.86 -12.75
N GLN A 114 -10.58 21.04 -14.04
CA GLN A 114 -10.97 22.37 -14.52
C GLN A 114 -12.36 22.69 -14.00
#